data_AF-A0A7W1BL32-F1
#
_entry.id   AF-A0A7W1BL32-F1
#
_cell.length_a   1.000
_cell.length_b   1.000
_cell.length_c   1.000
_cell.angle_alpha   90.00
_cell.angle_beta   90.00
_cell.angle_gamma   90.00
#
_symmetry.space_group_name_H-M   'P 1'
#
loop_
_entity.id
_entity.type
_entity.pdbx_description
1 polymer ?
#
loop_
_entity_poly.entity_id
_entity_poly.type
_entity_poly.pdbx_seq_one_letter_code
_entity_poly.pdbx_strand_id
1 'polypeptide(L)'
;MMLSGVPTIEAHGGLPAALSVESLAAIPPAHLEHWLGARRWFGAKRRKILSARFTSVALLPLSGSAAAMTVLEVSLEEPAELQRYQLPLIVLSIESGDAVASQHVLAQVVYDDESAVVADATGDSRFRDCVG
;
A
#
# COMPACT_ATOMS: atom_id res chain seq x y z
N MET A 1 11.34 15.15 -1.65
CA MET A 1 12.04 14.59 -0.46
C MET A 1 11.95 13.08 -0.56
N MET A 2 13.07 12.35 -0.65
CA MET A 2 13.01 10.88 -0.67
C MET A 2 12.86 10.32 0.75
N LEU A 3 11.88 9.44 0.95
CA LEU A 3 11.70 8.71 2.21
C LEU A 3 12.72 7.57 2.29
N SER A 4 13.80 7.77 3.05
CA SER A 4 14.83 6.75 3.22
C SER A 4 14.24 5.42 3.72
N GLY A 5 14.54 4.31 3.03
CA GLY A 5 14.09 2.97 3.40
C GLY A 5 12.68 2.58 2.94
N VAL A 6 11.98 3.45 2.22
CA VAL A 6 10.69 3.15 1.59
C VAL A 6 10.92 2.86 0.11
N PRO A 7 10.40 1.74 -0.44
CA PRO A 7 10.56 1.41 -1.86
C PRO A 7 9.87 2.43 -2.75
N THR A 8 10.34 2.55 -3.99
CA THR A 8 9.78 3.46 -4.99
C THR A 8 9.02 2.65 -6.05
N ILE A 9 7.81 3.11 -6.36
CA ILE A 9 7.00 2.67 -7.50
C ILE A 9 7.12 3.74 -8.58
N GLU A 10 7.52 3.33 -9.78
CA GLU A 10 7.42 4.17 -10.98
C GLU A 10 6.01 3.98 -11.56
N ALA A 11 5.20 5.03 -11.53
CA ALA A 11 3.87 4.96 -12.12
C ALA A 11 3.94 5.27 -13.62
N HIS A 12 3.11 4.61 -14.41
CA HIS A 12 2.99 4.85 -15.86
C HIS A 12 1.54 5.19 -16.19
N GLY A 13 1.31 6.41 -16.72
CA GLY A 13 -0.05 6.90 -17.00
C GLY A 13 -0.72 7.66 -15.84
N GLY A 14 0.09 8.28 -14.97
CA GLY A 14 -0.35 9.13 -13.87
C GLY A 14 -0.23 8.48 -12.49
N LEU A 15 -0.23 9.29 -11.43
CA LEU A 15 -0.18 8.83 -10.03
C LEU A 15 -1.19 7.72 -9.68
N PRO A 16 -2.46 7.73 -10.16
CA PRO A 16 -3.41 6.65 -9.87
C PRO A 16 -2.96 5.27 -10.38
N ALA A 17 -2.11 5.21 -11.42
CA ALA A 17 -1.59 3.97 -11.96
C ALA A 17 -0.65 3.23 -10.99
N ALA A 18 -0.18 3.88 -9.93
CA ALA A 18 0.50 3.22 -8.82
C ALA A 18 -0.41 2.20 -8.10
N LEU A 19 -1.74 2.36 -8.17
CA LEU A 19 -2.73 1.41 -7.67
C LEU A 19 -3.10 0.41 -8.77
N SER A 20 -2.11 -0.35 -9.23
CA SER A 20 -2.33 -1.52 -10.09
C SER A 20 -1.61 -2.72 -9.49
N VAL A 21 -2.04 -3.94 -9.82
CA VAL A 21 -1.35 -5.15 -9.35
C VAL A 21 0.10 -5.17 -9.83
N GLU A 22 0.36 -4.71 -11.05
CA GLU A 22 1.69 -4.62 -11.65
C GLU A 22 2.59 -3.63 -10.90
N SER A 23 2.12 -2.40 -10.68
CA SER A 23 2.87 -1.36 -9.96
C SER A 23 3.16 -1.77 -8.51
N LEU A 24 2.18 -2.36 -7.82
CA LEU A 24 2.35 -2.83 -6.44
C LEU A 24 3.27 -4.05 -6.33
N ALA A 25 3.45 -4.83 -7.39
CA ALA A 25 4.41 -5.93 -7.41
C ALA A 25 5.88 -5.47 -7.37
N ALA A 26 6.15 -4.18 -7.65
CA ALA A 26 7.47 -3.59 -7.48
C ALA A 26 7.89 -3.46 -6.00
N ILE A 27 6.94 -3.56 -5.04
CA ILE A 27 7.24 -3.50 -3.62
C ILE A 27 8.00 -4.77 -3.21
N PRO A 28 9.23 -4.66 -2.68
CA PRO A 28 10.01 -5.84 -2.30
C PRO A 28 9.29 -6.67 -1.22
N PRO A 29 9.27 -8.01 -1.32
CA PRO A 29 8.63 -8.87 -0.33
C PRO A 29 9.11 -8.65 1.10
N ALA A 30 10.41 -8.40 1.31
CA ALA A 30 10.97 -8.09 2.62
C ALA A 30 10.43 -6.78 3.22
N HIS A 31 10.12 -5.79 2.37
CA HIS A 31 9.48 -4.56 2.82
C HIS A 31 8.03 -4.81 3.24
N LEU A 32 7.28 -5.60 2.46
CA LEU A 32 5.93 -6.02 2.83
C LEU A 32 5.91 -6.77 4.16
N GLU A 33 6.83 -7.71 4.37
CA GLU A 33 6.96 -8.45 5.62
C GLU A 33 7.19 -7.51 6.82
N HIS A 34 8.16 -6.61 6.70
CA HIS A 34 8.46 -5.63 7.75
C HIS A 34 7.25 -4.74 8.05
N TRP A 35 6.60 -4.22 7.00
CA TRP A 35 5.45 -3.33 7.11
C TRP A 35 4.24 -4.04 7.75
N LEU A 36 3.96 -5.28 7.35
CA LEU A 36 2.90 -6.13 7.89
C LEU A 36 3.13 -6.46 9.37
N GLY A 37 4.37 -6.78 9.75
CA GLY A 37 4.73 -7.08 11.14
C GLY A 37 4.39 -5.93 12.11
N ALA A 38 4.46 -4.69 11.64
CA ALA A 38 4.10 -3.50 12.41
C ALA A 38 2.58 -3.29 12.57
N ARG A 39 1.72 -3.95 11.78
CA ARG A 39 0.26 -3.75 11.82
C ARG A 39 -0.37 -4.42 13.03
N ARG A 40 -1.31 -3.76 13.71
CA ARG A 40 -2.03 -4.38 14.85
C ARG A 40 -2.96 -5.52 14.40
N TRP A 41 -3.52 -5.42 13.19
CA TRP A 41 -4.45 -6.39 12.62
C TRP A 41 -3.78 -7.62 12.00
N PHE A 42 -2.46 -7.58 11.76
CA PHE A 42 -1.76 -8.72 11.17
C PHE A 42 -1.51 -9.79 12.24
N GLY A 43 -2.20 -10.93 12.11
CA GLY A 43 -2.21 -12.00 13.12
C GLY A 43 -0.98 -12.91 13.10
N ALA A 44 -0.24 -12.95 11.99
CA ALA A 44 0.83 -13.91 11.75
C ALA A 44 2.25 -13.42 12.12
N LYS A 45 2.38 -12.46 13.04
CA LYS A 45 3.67 -11.81 13.40
C LYS A 45 4.79 -12.75 13.87
N ARG A 46 4.43 -13.92 14.39
CA ARG A 46 5.38 -14.93 14.90
C ARG A 46 5.71 -16.01 13.88
N ARG A 47 5.16 -15.90 12.67
CA ARG A 47 5.34 -16.88 11.60
C ARG A 47 6.14 -16.25 10.48
N LYS A 48 6.98 -17.06 9.85
CA LYS A 48 7.77 -16.64 8.70
C LYS A 48 6.86 -16.47 7.49
N ILE A 49 6.96 -15.32 6.83
CA ILE A 49 6.28 -15.06 5.57
C ILE A 49 7.14 -15.65 4.45
N LEU A 50 6.56 -16.56 3.65
CA LEU A 50 7.21 -17.12 2.47
C LEU A 50 7.05 -16.20 1.26
N SER A 51 5.89 -15.54 1.14
CA SER A 51 5.62 -14.56 0.09
C SER A 51 4.48 -13.63 0.51
N ALA A 52 4.54 -12.36 0.10
CA ALA A 52 3.41 -11.44 0.16
C ALA A 52 3.24 -10.79 -1.21
N ARG A 53 2.03 -10.80 -1.78
CA ARG A 53 1.76 -10.19 -3.09
C ARG A 53 0.33 -9.66 -3.18
N PHE A 54 0.16 -8.57 -3.91
CA PHE A 54 -1.17 -8.08 -4.28
C PHE A 54 -1.72 -8.94 -5.42
N THR A 55 -3.00 -9.31 -5.34
CA THR A 55 -3.65 -10.17 -6.35
C THR A 55 -4.91 -9.55 -6.96
N SER A 56 -5.46 -8.52 -6.32
CA SER A 56 -6.60 -7.79 -6.83
C SER A 56 -6.54 -6.33 -6.40
N VAL A 57 -7.01 -5.46 -7.27
CA VAL A 57 -7.15 -4.03 -7.04
C VAL A 57 -8.50 -3.58 -7.62
N ALA A 58 -9.31 -2.95 -6.79
CA ALA A 58 -10.57 -2.31 -7.19
C ALA A 58 -10.49 -0.83 -6.84
N LEU A 59 -10.40 0.04 -7.84
CA LEU A 59 -10.37 1.49 -7.65
C LEU A 59 -11.67 1.97 -7.02
N LEU A 60 -11.57 2.95 -6.13
CA LEU A 60 -12.68 3.57 -5.43
C LEU A 60 -12.90 4.98 -5.98
N PRO A 61 -14.15 5.40 -6.18
CA PRO A 61 -14.46 6.73 -6.68
C PRO A 61 -14.32 7.77 -5.55
N LEU A 62 -13.08 8.14 -5.19
CA LEU A 62 -12.80 9.22 -4.24
C LEU A 62 -12.49 10.52 -5.00
N SER A 63 -13.15 11.62 -4.64
CA SER A 63 -12.85 12.93 -5.22
C SER A 63 -11.48 13.42 -4.75
N GLY A 64 -10.60 13.77 -5.69
CA GLY A 64 -9.33 14.44 -5.41
C GLY A 64 -8.19 13.55 -4.88
N SER A 65 -8.39 12.23 -4.79
CA SER A 65 -7.30 11.28 -4.51
C SER A 65 -7.61 9.92 -5.14
N ALA A 66 -6.58 9.17 -5.52
CA ALA A 66 -6.77 7.80 -6.00
C ALA A 66 -6.76 6.85 -4.80
N ALA A 67 -7.87 6.16 -4.57
CA ALA A 67 -7.97 5.12 -3.55
C ALA A 67 -8.38 3.79 -4.20
N ALA A 68 -8.03 2.68 -3.57
CA ALA A 68 -8.42 1.36 -4.01
C ALA A 68 -8.64 0.40 -2.83
N MET A 69 -9.56 -0.53 -2.99
CA MET A 69 -9.59 -1.74 -2.18
C MET A 69 -8.66 -2.78 -2.83
N THR A 70 -7.66 -3.26 -2.10
CA THR A 70 -6.75 -4.29 -2.60
C THR A 70 -6.90 -5.61 -1.85
N VAL A 71 -6.52 -6.71 -2.49
CA VAL A 71 -6.36 -8.01 -1.86
C VAL A 71 -4.88 -8.36 -1.82
N LEU A 72 -4.36 -8.55 -0.61
CA LEU A 72 -3.00 -9.02 -0.35
C LEU A 72 -3.05 -10.49 0.07
N GLU A 73 -2.35 -11.34 -0.67
CA GLU A 73 -2.12 -12.73 -0.32
C GLU A 73 -0.79 -12.87 0.41
N VAL A 74 -0.82 -13.51 1.58
CA VAL A 74 0.36 -13.78 2.41
C VAL A 74 0.47 -15.29 2.62
N SER A 75 1.54 -15.88 2.08
CA SER A 75 1.88 -17.30 2.30
C SER A 75 2.78 -17.40 3.53
N LEU A 76 2.42 -18.28 4.47
CA LEU A 76 3.12 -18.47 5.73
C LEU A 76 3.75 -19.86 5.80
N GLU A 77 4.87 -19.95 6.52
CA GLU A 77 5.51 -21.23 6.84
C GLU A 77 4.73 -21.99 7.93
N GLU A 78 4.84 -23.32 7.88
CA GLU A 78 4.42 -24.38 8.81
C GLU A 78 3.40 -24.02 9.93
N PRO A 79 2.17 -24.57 9.90
CA PRO A 79 1.59 -25.30 8.76
C PRO A 79 1.47 -24.37 7.56
N ALA A 80 1.76 -24.86 6.35
CA ALA A 80 1.62 -24.04 5.16
C ALA A 80 0.20 -23.46 5.08
N GLU A 81 0.10 -22.14 5.01
CA GLU A 81 -1.18 -21.44 5.03
C GLU A 81 -1.12 -20.23 4.09
N LEU A 82 -2.20 -20.00 3.35
CA LEU A 82 -2.40 -18.81 2.54
C LEU A 82 -3.47 -17.95 3.20
N GLN A 83 -3.09 -16.77 3.67
CA GLN A 83 -4.00 -15.79 4.24
C GLN A 83 -4.30 -14.68 3.24
N ARG A 84 -5.54 -14.18 3.26
CA ARG A 84 -5.97 -13.06 2.42
C ARG A 84 -6.37 -11.89 3.27
N TYR A 85 -5.84 -10.72 2.94
CA TYR A 85 -6.13 -9.47 3.63
C TYR A 85 -6.74 -8.49 2.64
N GLN A 86 -7.84 -7.87 3.03
CA GLN A 86 -8.31 -6.67 2.37
C GLN A 86 -7.51 -5.49 2.91
N LEU A 87 -6.86 -4.76 2.02
CA LEU A 87 -6.03 -3.61 2.37
C LEU A 87 -6.46 -2.40 1.55
N PRO A 88 -7.18 -1.44 2.14
CA PRO A 88 -7.43 -0.16 1.50
C PRO A 88 -6.13 0.60 1.29
N LEU A 89 -5.86 1.03 0.06
CA LEU A 89 -4.70 1.84 -0.30
C LEU A 89 -5.15 3.18 -0.89
N ILE A 90 -4.34 4.22 -0.67
CA ILE A 90 -4.54 5.56 -1.20
C ILE A 90 -3.22 6.12 -1.72
N VAL A 91 -3.27 6.89 -2.81
CA VAL A 91 -2.16 7.70 -3.31
C VAL A 91 -2.34 9.14 -2.84
N LEU A 92 -1.34 9.65 -2.15
CA LEU A 92 -1.33 10.99 -1.55
C LEU A 92 -0.19 11.82 -2.11
N SER A 93 -0.50 12.99 -2.65
CA SER A 93 0.51 13.87 -3.24
C SER A 93 1.29 14.57 -2.14
N ILE A 94 2.62 14.50 -2.20
CA ILE A 94 3.49 15.18 -1.24
C ILE A 94 3.39 16.71 -1.43
N GLU A 95 3.21 17.17 -2.67
CA GLU A 95 3.15 18.59 -3.03
C GLU A 95 1.85 19.26 -2.57
N SER A 96 0.75 18.51 -2.56
CA SER A 96 -0.54 18.98 -2.04
C SER A 96 -0.56 19.14 -0.52
N GLY A 97 0.51 18.78 0.18
CA GLY A 97 0.59 18.82 1.64
C GLY A 97 -0.26 17.73 2.32
N ASP A 98 -0.58 16.65 1.59
CA ASP A 98 -1.31 15.51 2.17
C ASP A 98 -0.47 14.89 3.28
N ALA A 99 -0.92 15.06 4.53
CA ALA A 99 -0.25 14.50 5.68
C ALA A 99 -0.73 13.07 5.91
N VAL A 100 0.20 12.11 5.78
CA VAL A 100 -0.01 10.75 6.27
C VAL A 100 1.09 10.39 7.25
N ALA A 101 0.71 9.80 8.38
CA ALA A 101 1.69 9.39 9.36
C ALA A 101 2.56 8.27 8.77
N SER A 102 3.88 8.36 8.96
CA SER A 102 4.88 7.56 8.26
C SER A 102 4.67 6.05 8.43
N GLN A 103 4.08 5.61 9.54
CA GLN A 103 3.75 4.20 9.73
C GLN A 103 2.74 3.67 8.70
N HIS A 104 1.90 4.50 8.09
CA HIS A 104 0.92 4.07 7.08
C HIS A 104 1.50 4.03 5.67
N VAL A 105 2.65 4.66 5.43
CA VAL A 105 3.30 4.67 4.11
C VAL A 105 3.81 3.27 3.79
N LEU A 106 3.53 2.84 2.57
CA LEU A 106 3.95 1.55 2.02
C LEU A 106 5.02 1.72 0.94
N ALA A 107 4.87 2.73 0.08
CA ALA A 107 5.81 3.02 -1.00
C ALA A 107 5.79 4.51 -1.34
N GLN A 108 6.90 5.00 -1.89
CA GLN A 108 6.93 6.24 -2.64
C GLN A 108 6.44 5.99 -4.06
N VAL A 109 5.84 7.00 -4.67
CA VAL A 109 5.44 6.98 -6.08
C VAL A 109 6.10 8.15 -6.77
N VAL A 110 6.68 7.86 -7.92
CA VAL A 110 7.20 8.88 -8.85
C VAL A 110 6.47 8.76 -10.17
N TYR A 111 6.05 9.92 -10.71
CA TYR A 111 5.44 10.04 -12.03
C TYR A 111 5.85 11.39 -12.61
N ASP A 112 6.59 11.39 -13.73
CA ASP A 112 7.20 12.60 -14.28
C ASP A 112 7.95 13.39 -13.19
N ASP A 113 7.59 14.65 -12.95
CA ASP A 113 8.16 15.49 -11.89
C ASP A 113 7.35 15.45 -10.57
N GLU A 114 6.25 14.68 -10.52
CA GLU A 114 5.37 14.57 -9.36
C GLU A 114 5.84 13.49 -8.39
N SER A 115 5.71 13.79 -7.08
CA SER A 115 6.01 12.84 -6.00
C SER A 115 4.80 12.60 -5.12
N ALA A 116 4.49 11.32 -4.89
CA ALA A 116 3.40 10.89 -4.03
C ALA A 116 3.81 9.70 -3.15
N VAL A 117 2.88 9.22 -2.33
CA VAL A 117 3.04 7.98 -1.55
C VAL A 117 1.83 7.08 -1.71
N VAL A 118 2.06 5.78 -1.77
CA VAL A 118 1.01 4.77 -1.49
C VAL A 118 1.00 4.52 0.01
N ALA A 119 -0.16 4.64 0.62
CA ALA A 119 -0.35 4.42 2.06
C ALA A 119 -1.61 3.61 2.36
N ASP A 120 -1.67 3.03 3.57
CA ASP A 120 -2.89 2.44 4.13
C ASP A 120 -3.96 3.52 4.31
N ALA A 121 -5.05 3.40 3.53
CA ALA A 121 -6.09 4.42 3.46
C ALA A 121 -6.88 4.57 4.77
N THR A 122 -6.83 3.59 5.68
CA THR A 122 -7.49 3.72 6.99
C THR A 122 -6.91 4.86 7.84
N GLY A 123 -5.67 5.28 7.55
CA GLY A 123 -5.04 6.45 8.16
C GLY A 123 -5.60 7.79 7.66
N ASP A 124 -6.20 7.85 6.48
CA ASP A 124 -6.70 9.08 5.86
C ASP A 124 -8.16 9.36 6.23
N SER A 125 -8.48 10.60 6.64
CA SER A 125 -9.85 10.96 7.03
C SER A 125 -10.84 10.98 5.87
N ARG A 126 -10.42 11.44 4.67
CA ARG A 126 -11.29 11.50 3.49
C ARG A 126 -11.73 10.11 3.08
N PHE A 127 -10.81 9.14 3.16
CA PHE A 127 -11.15 7.74 2.93
C PHE A 127 -12.18 7.25 3.95
N ARG A 128 -11.95 7.48 5.25
CA ARG A 128 -12.88 7.06 6.31
C ARG A 128 -14.26 7.68 6.17
N ASP A 129 -14.35 8.96 5.81
CA ASP A 129 -15.61 9.68 5.61
C ASP A 129 -16.39 9.18 4.38
N CYS A 130 -15.72 8.53 3.43
CA CYS A 130 -16.34 7.96 2.24
C CYS A 130 -16.91 6.55 2.45
N VAL A 131 -16.35 5.77 3.39
CA VAL A 131 -16.70 4.36 3.60
C VAL A 131 -17.42 4.08 4.92
N GLY A 132 -17.53 5.08 5.80
CA GLY A 132 -18.31 5.05 7.04
C GLY A 132 -19.71 5.63 6.86
#